data_AF-A0A7J4N7R2-F1
#
_entry.id   AF-A0A7J4N7R2-F1
#
_cell.length_a   1.000
_cell.length_b   1.000
_cell.length_c   1.000
_cell.angle_alpha   90.00
_cell.angle_beta   90.00
_cell.angle_gamma   90.00
#
_symmetry.space_group_name_H-M   'P 1'
#
loop_
_entity.id
_entity.type
_entity.pdbx_description
1 polymer ?
#
loop_
_entity_poly.entity_id
_entity_poly.type
_entity_poly.pdbx_seq_one_letter_code
_entity_poly.pdbx_strand_id
1 'polypeptide(L)'
;TSVAHDSHHILAVGASVDDMARAINAVSRSGGYAVCDDSVISALPLEVAGLMSTSPARVVAQKENDIVELLAGMGCKLPAPFMTLSFQSLLVVPELKIGDRGLFDTRRMEVVTPII
;
A
#
# COMPACT_ATOMS: atom_id res chain seq x y z
N THR A 1 -0.70 2.57 0.93
CA THR A 1 -1.57 2.48 -0.27
C THR A 1 -3.02 2.41 0.17
N SER A 2 -3.96 2.98 -0.59
CA SER A 2 -5.40 2.67 -0.47
C SER A 2 -5.88 1.65 -1.51
N VAL A 3 -5.07 1.32 -2.52
CA VAL A 3 -5.33 0.19 -3.42
C VAL A 3 -4.85 -1.08 -2.71
N ALA A 4 -5.75 -1.66 -1.90
CA ALA A 4 -5.51 -2.88 -1.13
C ALA A 4 -6.64 -3.90 -1.38
N HIS A 5 -6.40 -4.85 -2.28
CA HIS A 5 -7.43 -5.78 -2.73
C HIS A 5 -7.97 -6.64 -1.57
N ASP A 6 -9.27 -6.84 -1.39
CA ASP A 6 -10.42 -6.25 -2.11
C ASP A 6 -11.23 -5.26 -1.25
N SER A 7 -10.88 -5.10 0.02
CA SER A 7 -11.59 -4.17 0.93
C SER A 7 -11.16 -2.71 0.74
N HIS A 8 -9.98 -2.48 0.14
CA HIS A 8 -9.42 -1.16 -0.13
C HIS A 8 -9.27 -0.27 1.12
N HIS A 9 -9.00 -0.90 2.27
CA HIS A 9 -8.51 -0.20 3.46
C HIS A 9 -7.08 0.30 3.24
N ILE A 10 -6.65 1.27 4.06
CA ILE A 10 -5.26 1.73 4.01
C ILE A 10 -4.34 0.62 4.53
N LEU A 11 -3.37 0.26 3.70
CA LEU A 11 -2.33 -0.71 4.03
C LEU A 11 -0.96 -0.05 3.91
N ALA A 12 -0.10 -0.27 4.89
CA ALA A 12 1.26 0.26 4.94
C ALA A 12 2.25 -0.82 5.41
N VAL A 13 3.50 -0.69 4.96
CA VAL A 13 4.64 -1.49 5.39
C VAL A 13 5.85 -0.58 5.45
N GLY A 14 6.69 -0.75 6.46
CA GLY A 14 7.88 0.07 6.67
C GLY A 14 8.64 -0.35 7.91
N ALA A 15 9.87 0.16 8.04
CA ALA A 15 10.74 -0.11 9.19
C ALA A 15 10.69 0.99 10.28
N SER A 16 10.06 2.14 9.97
CA SER A 16 9.92 3.29 10.87
C SER A 16 8.44 3.62 11.07
N VAL A 17 8.02 3.69 12.33
CA VAL A 17 6.63 4.05 12.69
C VAL A 17 6.30 5.46 12.24
N ASP A 18 7.25 6.40 12.36
CA ASP A 18 7.06 7.79 11.95
C ASP A 18 6.90 7.92 10.43
N ASP A 19 7.67 7.16 9.65
CA ASP A 19 7.57 7.16 8.19
C ASP A 19 6.25 6.54 7.73
N MET A 20 5.86 5.43 8.37
CA MET A 20 4.56 4.82 8.11
C MET A 20 3.42 5.78 8.43
N ALA A 21 3.46 6.49 9.56
CA ALA A 21 2.45 7.47 9.93
C ALA A 21 2.36 8.61 8.91
N ARG A 22 3.51 9.13 8.42
CA ARG A 22 3.54 10.14 7.36
C ARG A 22 2.96 9.64 6.04
N ALA A 23 3.33 8.44 5.61
CA ALA A 23 2.80 7.82 4.40
C ALA A 23 1.28 7.57 4.50
N ILE A 24 0.81 7.06 5.64
CA ILE A 24 -0.61 6.83 5.93
C ILE A 24 -1.38 8.15 5.87
N ASN A 25 -0.86 9.22 6.50
CA ASN A 25 -1.50 10.53 6.49
C ASN A 25 -1.59 11.13 5.08
N ALA A 26 -0.57 10.92 4.23
CA ALA A 26 -0.63 11.34 2.83
C ALA A 26 -1.71 10.58 2.06
N VAL A 27 -1.74 9.25 2.17
CA VAL A 27 -2.77 8.41 1.54
C VAL A 27 -4.16 8.74 2.08
N SER A 28 -4.32 9.03 3.36
CA SER A 28 -5.64 9.33 3.96
C SER A 28 -6.28 10.61 3.39
N ARG A 29 -5.49 11.54 2.85
CA ARG A 29 -5.99 12.82 2.31
C ARG A 29 -6.53 12.70 0.89
N SER A 30 -5.93 11.85 0.05
CA SER A 30 -6.22 11.80 -1.39
C SER A 30 -6.38 10.38 -1.94
N GLY A 31 -6.24 9.36 -1.10
CA GLY A 31 -5.98 7.99 -1.53
C GLY A 31 -4.70 7.85 -2.36
N GLY A 32 -4.53 6.66 -2.93
CA GLY A 32 -3.43 6.28 -3.81
C GLY A 32 -2.22 5.68 -3.11
N TYR A 33 -1.04 6.01 -3.63
CA TYR A 33 0.24 5.49 -3.16
C TYR A 33 1.05 6.58 -2.47
N ALA A 34 1.82 6.18 -1.46
CA ALA A 34 2.81 7.05 -0.83
C ALA A 34 4.02 6.23 -0.41
N VAL A 35 5.20 6.85 -0.50
CA VAL A 35 6.49 6.35 -0.04
C VAL A 35 7.14 7.45 0.79
N CYS A 36 7.74 7.07 1.91
CA CYS A 36 8.42 7.97 2.82
C CYS A 36 9.78 7.39 3.19
N ASP A 37 10.77 8.27 3.32
CA ASP A 37 12.12 7.99 3.82
C ASP A 37 12.66 9.26 4.46
N ASP A 38 12.87 9.30 5.79
CA ASP A 38 13.42 10.43 6.57
C ASP A 38 12.99 11.84 6.10
N SER A 39 13.61 12.41 5.06
CA SER A 39 13.28 13.72 4.49
C SER A 39 12.35 13.74 3.27
N VAL A 40 12.11 12.60 2.62
CA VAL A 40 11.39 12.48 1.35
C VAL A 40 9.98 11.94 1.58
N ILE A 41 9.01 12.57 0.93
CA ILE A 41 7.67 12.01 0.73
C ILE A 41 7.29 12.13 -0.74
N SER A 42 6.99 10.99 -1.37
CA SER A 42 6.49 10.93 -2.75
C SER A 42 5.14 10.26 -2.75
N ALA A 43 4.17 10.82 -3.49
CA ALA A 43 2.80 10.34 -3.49
C ALA A 43 2.16 10.42 -4.88
N LEU A 44 1.39 9.37 -5.20
CA LEU A 44 0.49 9.32 -6.34
C LEU A 44 -0.93 9.45 -5.80
N PRO A 45 -1.57 10.63 -5.91
CA PRO A 45 -2.95 10.78 -5.51
C PRO A 45 -3.87 10.02 -6.47
N LEU A 46 -4.83 9.28 -5.91
CA LEU A 46 -5.92 8.62 -6.62
C LEU A 46 -7.25 9.09 -6.04
N GLU A 47 -7.59 10.35 -6.29
CA GLU A 47 -8.64 11.10 -5.60
C GLU A 47 -10.06 10.55 -5.77
N VAL A 48 -10.30 9.70 -6.76
CA VAL A 48 -11.60 9.05 -6.96
C VAL A 48 -11.60 7.71 -6.24
N ALA A 49 -12.31 7.67 -5.11
CA ALA A 49 -12.48 6.50 -4.24
C ALA A 49 -11.16 5.90 -3.70
N GLY A 50 -10.03 6.61 -3.82
CA GLY A 50 -8.72 6.08 -3.46
C GLY A 50 -8.14 5.08 -4.46
N LEU A 51 -8.74 4.98 -5.66
CA LEU A 51 -8.43 3.94 -6.66
C LEU A 51 -8.14 4.49 -8.05
N MET A 52 -8.69 5.66 -8.40
CA MET A 52 -8.52 6.27 -9.71
C MET A 52 -8.17 7.75 -9.58
N SER A 53 -7.49 8.30 -10.59
CA SER A 53 -7.22 9.73 -10.69
C SER A 53 -8.01 10.35 -11.84
N THR A 54 -8.33 11.63 -11.73
CA THR A 54 -8.88 12.47 -12.81
C THR A 54 -7.78 13.02 -13.72
N SER A 55 -6.51 12.81 -13.37
CA SER A 55 -5.37 13.18 -14.20
C SER A 55 -5.28 12.32 -15.47
N PRO A 56 -4.66 12.81 -16.57
CA PRO A 56 -4.43 12.00 -17.76
C PRO A 56 -3.60 10.74 -17.45
N ALA A 57 -3.96 9.61 -18.07
CA ALA A 57 -3.31 8.31 -17.83
C ALA A 57 -1.77 8.35 -17.94
N ARG A 58 -1.22 9.09 -18.92
CA ARG A 58 0.25 9.26 -19.06
C ARG A 58 0.91 9.90 -17.84
N VAL A 59 0.21 10.81 -17.17
CA VAL A 59 0.71 11.53 -15.98
C VAL A 59 0.68 10.61 -14.77
N VAL A 60 -0.41 9.84 -14.62
CA VAL A 60 -0.56 8.83 -13.56
C VAL A 60 0.52 7.76 -13.70
N ALA A 61 0.70 7.22 -14.91
CA ALA A 61 1.72 6.19 -15.19
C ALA A 61 3.14 6.69 -14.92
N GLN A 62 3.47 7.93 -15.32
CA GLN A 62 4.79 8.49 -15.01
C GLN A 62 5.00 8.62 -13.50
N LYS A 63 4.03 9.16 -12.76
CA LYS A 63 4.13 9.27 -11.30
C LYS A 63 4.24 7.93 -10.59
N GLU A 64 3.54 6.90 -11.10
CA GLU A 64 3.67 5.55 -10.58
C GLU A 64 5.08 5.01 -10.79
N ASN A 65 5.65 5.19 -11.99
CA ASN A 65 7.04 4.82 -12.29
C ASN A 65 8.03 5.55 -11.37
N ASP A 66 7.89 6.87 -11.20
CA ASP A 66 8.77 7.68 -10.34
C ASP A 66 8.79 7.16 -8.89
N ILE A 67 7.63 6.74 -8.36
CA ILE A 67 7.53 6.19 -7.01
C ILE A 67 8.14 4.79 -6.91
N VAL A 68 7.93 3.94 -7.93
CA VAL A 68 8.53 2.60 -7.97
C VAL A 68 10.05 2.68 -8.08
N GLU A 69 10.59 3.62 -8.88
CA GLU A 69 12.02 3.89 -8.99
C GLU A 69 12.60 4.39 -7.66
N LEU A 70 11.89 5.28 -6.95
CA LEU A 70 12.29 5.73 -5.61
C LEU A 70 12.39 4.55 -4.64
N LEU A 71 11.39 3.66 -4.60
CA LEU A 71 11.42 2.45 -3.76
C LEU A 71 12.58 1.53 -4.12
N ALA A 72 12.88 1.37 -5.41
CA ALA A 72 14.03 0.59 -5.87
C ALA A 72 15.34 1.21 -5.38
N GLY A 73 15.47 2.54 -5.44
CA GLY A 73 16.60 3.29 -4.88
C GLY A 73 16.77 3.12 -3.36
N MET A 74 15.67 2.90 -2.64
CA MET A 74 15.65 2.58 -1.20
C MET A 74 15.95 1.09 -0.91
N GLY A 75 16.23 0.28 -1.94
CA GLY A 75 16.60 -1.13 -1.80
C GLY A 75 15.44 -2.12 -1.89
N CYS A 76 14.24 -1.69 -2.27
CA CYS A 76 13.14 -2.60 -2.59
C CYS A 76 13.49 -3.45 -3.82
N LYS A 77 13.42 -4.78 -3.68
CA LYS A 77 13.73 -5.74 -4.76
C LYS A 77 12.50 -6.32 -5.43
N LEU A 78 11.30 -5.92 -5.00
CA LEU A 78 10.06 -6.43 -5.56
C LEU A 78 9.81 -5.80 -6.93
N PRO A 79 9.45 -6.59 -7.96
CA PRO A 79 9.20 -6.05 -9.30
C PRO A 79 7.91 -5.20 -9.37
N ALA A 80 6.95 -5.44 -8.47
CA ALA A 80 5.68 -4.71 -8.42
C ALA A 80 5.25 -4.47 -6.96
N PRO A 81 5.95 -3.57 -6.21
CA PRO A 81 5.82 -3.48 -4.76
C PRO A 81 4.39 -3.16 -4.28
N PHE A 82 3.70 -2.21 -4.93
CA PHE A 82 2.32 -1.86 -4.56
C PHE A 82 1.34 -2.99 -4.85
N MET A 83 1.48 -3.67 -5.98
CA MET A 83 0.63 -4.81 -6.31
C MET A 83 0.87 -5.96 -5.33
N THR A 84 2.13 -6.31 -5.07
CA THR A 84 2.48 -7.34 -4.07
C THR A 84 1.92 -7.02 -2.69
N LEU A 85 1.99 -5.77 -2.26
CA LEU A 85 1.41 -5.31 -0.99
C LEU A 85 -0.12 -5.41 -1.01
N SER A 86 -0.76 -5.01 -2.10
CA SER A 86 -2.22 -5.07 -2.25
C SER A 86 -2.78 -6.49 -2.09
N PHE A 87 -2.07 -7.51 -2.56
CA PHE A 87 -2.46 -8.92 -2.38
C PHE A 87 -2.31 -9.45 -0.94
N GLN A 88 -1.70 -8.69 -0.02
CA GLN A 88 -1.61 -9.08 1.39
C GLN A 88 -2.94 -8.92 2.13
N SER A 89 -3.84 -8.04 1.65
CA SER A 89 -5.18 -7.85 2.22
C SER A 89 -6.27 -8.69 1.57
N LEU A 90 -5.93 -9.49 0.55
CA LEU A 90 -6.91 -10.24 -0.23
C LEU A 90 -7.32 -11.51 0.50
N LEU A 91 -8.37 -11.44 1.31
CA LEU A 91 -8.82 -12.53 2.20
C LEU A 91 -9.35 -13.79 1.49
N VAL A 92 -9.41 -13.78 0.14
CA VAL A 92 -9.93 -14.89 -0.67
C VAL A 92 -8.84 -15.69 -1.40
N VAL A 93 -7.56 -15.32 -1.27
CA VAL A 93 -6.44 -16.07 -1.86
C VAL A 93 -5.64 -16.84 -0.79
N PRO A 94 -4.85 -17.87 -1.16
CA PRO A 94 -4.31 -18.83 -0.22
C PRO A 94 -3.40 -18.20 0.84
N GLU A 95 -3.68 -18.61 2.09
CA GLU A 95 -2.87 -18.51 3.31
C GLU A 95 -2.58 -17.10 3.84
N LEU A 96 -2.73 -16.95 5.18
CA LEU A 96 -2.42 -15.79 6.03
C LEU A 96 -2.46 -14.40 5.37
N LYS A 97 -3.50 -13.63 5.70
CA LYS A 97 -3.75 -12.30 5.14
C LYS A 97 -3.98 -11.26 6.22
N ILE A 98 -3.77 -10.00 5.89
CA ILE A 98 -3.96 -8.87 6.81
C ILE A 98 -5.29 -8.20 6.49
N GLY A 99 -6.28 -8.36 7.37
CA GLY A 99 -7.53 -7.61 7.32
C GLY A 99 -7.50 -6.39 8.24
N ASP A 100 -8.57 -5.62 8.23
CA ASP A 100 -8.83 -4.52 9.19
C ASP A 100 -8.98 -5.01 10.63
N ARG A 101 -9.31 -6.29 10.82
CA ARG A 101 -9.48 -6.94 12.12
C ARG A 101 -8.23 -7.69 12.60
N GLY A 102 -7.11 -7.56 11.89
CA GLY A 102 -5.84 -8.22 12.22
C GLY A 102 -5.41 -9.29 11.21
N LEU A 103 -4.50 -10.16 11.63
CA LEU A 103 -4.03 -11.28 10.82
C LEU A 103 -5.13 -12.36 10.73
N PHE A 104 -5.39 -12.87 9.53
CA PHE A 104 -6.50 -13.76 9.23
C PHE A 104 -5.99 -15.02 8.51
N ASP A 105 -6.30 -16.19 9.06
CA ASP A 105 -6.01 -17.47 8.41
C ASP A 105 -7.16 -17.84 7.48
N THR A 106 -6.95 -17.70 6.17
CA THR A 106 -7.96 -17.97 5.14
C THR A 106 -8.32 -19.46 5.02
N ARG A 107 -7.49 -20.38 5.54
CA ARG A 107 -7.78 -21.82 5.56
C ARG A 107 -8.69 -22.18 6.74
N ARG A 108 -8.45 -21.56 7.89
CA ARG A 108 -9.19 -21.80 9.14
C ARG A 108 -10.38 -20.87 9.32
N MET A 109 -10.47 -19.82 8.50
CA MET A 109 -11.51 -18.79 8.55
C MET A 109 -11.60 -18.09 9.91
N GLU A 110 -10.45 -17.80 10.52
CA GLU A 110 -10.37 -17.17 11.84
C GLU A 110 -9.30 -16.08 11.90
N VAL A 111 -9.53 -15.11 12.78
CA VAL A 111 -8.52 -14.11 13.15
C VAL A 111 -7.50 -14.78 14.07
N VAL A 112 -6.22 -14.61 13.77
CA VAL A 112 -5.10 -15.19 14.53
C VAL A 112 -4.24 -14.08 15.13
N THR A 113 -3.60 -14.38 16.26
CA THR A 113 -2.68 -13.43 16.90
C THR A 113 -1.34 -13.44 16.15
N PRO A 114 -0.83 -12.29 15.68
CA PRO A 114 0.49 -12.22 15.08
C PRO A 114 1.59 -12.49 16.13
N ILE A 115 2.69 -13.08 15.70
CA ILE A 115 3.91 -13.16 16.51
C ILE A 115 4.67 -11.87 16.25
N ILE A 116 4.81 -11.03 17.28
CA ILE A 116 5.49 -9.73 17.26
C ILE A 116 6.77 -9.82 18.07
#